data_AF-A0A965B8G6-F1
#
_entry.id   AF-A0A965B8G6-F1
#
_cell.length_a   1.000
_cell.length_b   1.000
_cell.length_c   1.000
_cell.angle_alpha   90.00
_cell.angle_beta   90.00
_cell.angle_gamma   90.00
#
_symmetry.space_group_name_H-M   'P 1'
#
loop_
_entity.id
_entity.type
_entity.pdbx_description
1 polymer ?
#
loop_
_entity_poly.entity_id
_entity_poly.type
_entity_poly.pdbx_seq_one_letter_code
_entity_poly.pdbx_strand_id
1 'polypeptide(L)'
;MIDRIPATELPVAGARRGVALASRGASARLLGRFVLGTVGLAVFSGLIGCNPLTDGPSPFPTATVRPTATPNRAYSTVRVGTIIDAVKTLGRVVAAQEADLNFRNTGRIRDVFVQPGNLVTAGQVLAELDQRDLPWQLSRARLGVRQAEARLEASVARQVVDTVQVDELAVQSAAVQLAGAKLAQSRLDADVPDADVLDARSRIASARSALDNARFAIRARDADLAVKQAELAVKLMPPNAQEIGRARLEIEIARVRLAQAEAGPRVEDIRAAEILVDQERTRLARLTDSSPVRAEDIAGGRLELLRAEGVLTRVFADIDAGLLVAAVPRTSAIASARNGVDVARNALEKLMATVPSATEIEAQRASIRLAEIALERLRSPQTFDAESARVAVKVAEARLAQLVAGPNEAEIASIRAQISAIEFARDGAKGAVTVAEANLHAAESRLAFVLDGPNRFDRDDAANRISAVQAQITALKDRVDTNRQAADQARTIATFDQETLRRAVAQ
;
A
#
# COMPACT_ATOMS: atom_id res chain seq x y z
N MET A 1 9.80 21.79 13.56
CA MET A 1 8.54 22.12 14.28
C MET A 1 7.45 21.37 13.54
N ILE A 2 7.18 20.09 13.81
CA ILE A 2 6.50 19.54 15.01
C ILE A 2 5.37 20.47 15.44
N ASP A 3 4.14 20.14 15.05
CA ASP A 3 3.09 20.03 16.05
C ASP A 3 2.07 18.93 15.74
N ARG A 4 1.67 18.24 16.81
CA ARG A 4 0.76 17.09 16.88
C ARG A 4 -0.67 17.57 17.22
N ILE A 5 -1.60 16.60 17.33
CA ILE A 5 -2.83 16.52 18.20
C ILE A 5 -4.10 16.18 17.35
N PRO A 6 -5.04 15.32 17.81
CA PRO A 6 -4.99 13.86 17.63
C PRO A 6 -6.30 13.25 17.08
N ALA A 7 -6.32 11.92 16.89
CA ALA A 7 -7.47 11.15 16.44
C ALA A 7 -8.41 10.77 17.60
N THR A 8 -9.71 10.81 17.32
CA THR A 8 -10.84 10.37 18.14
C THR A 8 -11.24 8.93 17.78
N GLU A 9 -11.28 8.03 18.77
CA GLU A 9 -11.86 6.68 18.66
C GLU A 9 -13.12 6.54 19.52
N LEU A 10 -14.10 5.81 18.97
CA LEU A 10 -15.14 4.92 19.54
C LEU A 10 -16.21 4.73 18.44
N PRO A 11 -16.87 3.55 18.24
CA PRO A 11 -17.61 2.85 19.31
C PRO A 11 -17.75 1.29 19.23
N VAL A 12 -18.06 0.71 20.39
CA VAL A 12 -19.14 -0.27 20.73
C VAL A 12 -19.35 -1.55 19.88
N ALA A 13 -19.27 -2.72 20.53
CA ALA A 13 -20.28 -3.80 20.45
C ALA A 13 -20.09 -4.84 21.57
N GLY A 14 -21.12 -4.97 22.41
CA GLY A 14 -21.17 -5.88 23.56
C GLY A 14 -21.99 -7.15 23.33
N ALA A 15 -21.59 -8.18 24.07
CA ALA A 15 -22.38 -9.23 24.74
C ALA A 15 -23.35 -10.12 23.93
N ARG A 16 -22.98 -11.41 23.82
CA ARG A 16 -23.87 -12.56 23.58
C ARG A 16 -24.18 -13.27 24.90
N ARG A 17 -25.47 -13.57 25.19
CA ARG A 17 -25.94 -14.72 26.01
C ARG A 17 -27.48 -14.81 26.05
N GLY A 18 -27.98 -16.06 26.10
CA GLY A 18 -29.38 -16.48 26.30
C GLY A 18 -29.71 -17.63 25.32
N VAL A 19 -29.71 -18.92 25.66
CA VAL A 19 -30.39 -19.75 26.69
C VAL A 19 -31.88 -20.01 26.41
N ALA A 20 -32.14 -21.25 25.95
CA ALA A 20 -33.22 -22.21 26.25
C ALA A 20 -34.72 -21.83 26.08
N LEU A 21 -35.51 -22.66 25.38
CA LEU A 21 -36.29 -23.80 25.93
C LEU A 21 -37.33 -24.36 24.92
N ALA A 22 -37.38 -25.70 24.86
CA ALA A 22 -38.52 -26.63 24.72
C ALA A 22 -39.81 -26.25 23.95
N SER A 23 -40.30 -27.16 23.08
CA SER A 23 -41.33 -28.17 23.47
C SER A 23 -41.89 -29.02 22.30
N ARG A 24 -42.00 -30.32 22.60
CA ARG A 24 -42.98 -31.38 22.24
C ARG A 24 -43.84 -31.34 20.96
N GLY A 25 -43.97 -32.52 20.35
CA GLY A 25 -45.19 -33.05 19.71
C GLY A 25 -44.93 -33.66 18.33
N ALA A 26 -44.67 -34.96 18.18
CA ALA A 26 -45.63 -36.08 18.12
C ALA A 26 -45.82 -36.61 16.67
N SER A 27 -45.39 -37.87 16.50
CA SER A 27 -46.01 -38.96 15.71
C SER A 27 -46.29 -38.80 14.20
N ALA A 28 -45.64 -39.65 13.39
CA ALA A 28 -46.30 -40.64 12.51
C ALA A 28 -45.25 -41.47 11.74
N ARG A 29 -45.20 -42.78 12.02
CA ARG A 29 -45.51 -43.91 11.10
C ARG A 29 -44.63 -44.00 9.85
N LEU A 30 -43.93 -45.13 9.69
CA LEU A 30 -44.08 -45.96 8.47
C LEU A 30 -43.49 -47.38 8.64
N LEU A 31 -44.34 -48.33 8.23
CA LEU A 31 -44.09 -49.64 7.60
C LEU A 31 -43.14 -50.70 8.20
N GLY A 32 -43.72 -51.87 8.45
CA GLY A 32 -43.05 -53.17 8.46
C GLY A 32 -44.06 -54.32 8.48
N ARG A 33 -44.34 -54.93 7.31
CA ARG A 33 -45.19 -56.12 7.12
C ARG A 33 -44.36 -57.40 7.32
N PHE A 34 -44.82 -58.33 8.17
CA PHE A 34 -44.50 -59.78 8.17
C PHE A 34 -45.68 -60.49 8.89
N VAL A 35 -46.50 -61.37 8.28
CA VAL A 35 -46.29 -62.75 7.79
C VAL A 35 -46.80 -63.82 8.78
N LEU A 36 -47.68 -64.69 8.25
CA LEU A 36 -48.06 -66.06 8.63
C LEU A 36 -48.74 -66.40 9.98
N GLY A 37 -49.82 -67.20 9.89
CA GLY A 37 -49.87 -68.47 10.65
C GLY A 37 -51.09 -68.79 11.53
N THR A 38 -52.13 -69.40 10.92
CA THR A 38 -52.81 -70.67 11.32
C THR A 38 -53.53 -70.90 12.67
N VAL A 39 -54.64 -71.67 12.56
CA VAL A 39 -55.36 -72.56 13.53
C VAL A 39 -56.26 -71.84 14.57
N GLY A 40 -57.51 -72.22 14.86
CA GLY A 40 -58.39 -73.33 14.49
C GLY A 40 -59.45 -73.56 15.61
N LEU A 41 -60.52 -74.33 15.31
CA LEU A 41 -61.56 -74.88 16.20
C LEU A 41 -62.57 -73.85 16.82
N ALA A 42 -63.88 -74.07 17.00
CA ALA A 42 -64.68 -75.30 17.07
C ALA A 42 -66.21 -75.00 17.00
N VAL A 43 -66.93 -75.75 16.13
CA VAL A 43 -68.11 -76.59 16.43
C VAL A 43 -69.47 -75.95 16.85
N PHE A 44 -70.52 -76.12 16.03
CA PHE A 44 -71.67 -77.04 16.29
C PHE A 44 -72.67 -77.08 15.12
N SER A 45 -73.21 -78.27 14.84
CA SER A 45 -74.03 -78.69 13.69
C SER A 45 -75.24 -79.52 14.15
N GLY A 46 -76.35 -79.54 13.39
CA GLY A 46 -77.44 -80.53 13.52
C GLY A 46 -78.60 -80.25 12.55
N LEU A 47 -78.82 -81.07 11.49
CA LEU A 47 -79.64 -82.31 11.37
C LEU A 47 -81.13 -81.98 11.07
N ILE A 48 -81.63 -82.17 9.84
CA ILE A 48 -82.10 -83.40 9.14
C ILE A 48 -83.41 -83.97 9.74
N GLY A 49 -84.44 -84.09 8.91
CA GLY A 49 -85.74 -84.69 9.23
C GLY A 49 -85.77 -86.22 9.22
N CYS A 50 -86.96 -86.83 9.39
CA CYS A 50 -87.21 -88.26 9.13
C CYS A 50 -88.71 -88.59 8.94
N ASN A 51 -88.95 -89.64 8.14
CA ASN A 51 -90.17 -90.33 7.64
C ASN A 51 -90.74 -91.36 8.69
N PRO A 52 -91.53 -92.44 8.38
CA PRO A 52 -92.91 -92.60 7.86
C PRO A 52 -93.77 -93.69 8.63
N LEU A 53 -94.96 -94.08 8.09
CA LEU A 53 -95.72 -95.37 8.19
C LEU A 53 -96.57 -95.83 9.45
N THR A 54 -97.81 -96.29 9.14
CA THR A 54 -98.60 -97.49 9.59
C THR A 54 -99.39 -97.62 10.93
N ASP A 55 -100.67 -98.06 10.74
CA ASP A 55 -101.58 -99.00 11.46
C ASP A 55 -102.19 -98.76 12.88
N GLY A 56 -103.51 -99.01 13.00
CA GLY A 56 -104.39 -98.91 14.21
C GLY A 56 -104.34 -100.14 15.16
N PRO A 57 -105.35 -100.51 16.01
CA PRO A 57 -106.70 -99.96 16.32
C PRO A 57 -107.11 -99.86 17.84
N SER A 58 -108.29 -99.26 18.09
CA SER A 58 -109.35 -99.52 19.13
C SER A 58 -109.18 -99.22 20.65
N PRO A 59 -110.30 -98.78 21.29
CA PRO A 59 -110.70 -99.20 22.64
C PRO A 59 -112.17 -99.73 22.73
N PHE A 60 -112.41 -100.78 23.52
CA PHE A 60 -113.74 -101.30 23.99
C PHE A 60 -114.03 -100.74 25.41
N PRO A 61 -115.25 -100.75 26.03
CA PRO A 61 -116.37 -101.76 26.01
C PRO A 61 -117.85 -101.19 26.03
N THR A 62 -118.85 -101.88 25.45
CA THR A 62 -119.89 -102.83 25.99
C THR A 62 -120.98 -102.29 26.94
N ALA A 63 -122.27 -102.37 26.52
CA ALA A 63 -123.47 -102.15 27.33
C ALA A 63 -124.57 -103.22 27.12
N THR A 64 -124.89 -103.94 28.22
CA THR A 64 -126.16 -104.53 28.75
C THR A 64 -127.23 -105.24 27.87
N VAL A 65 -127.79 -106.34 28.42
CA VAL A 65 -128.87 -107.19 27.88
C VAL A 65 -130.05 -107.33 28.89
N ARG A 66 -131.31 -107.42 28.41
CA ARG A 66 -132.51 -107.95 29.14
C ARG A 66 -133.56 -108.52 28.14
N PRO A 67 -134.43 -109.52 28.47
CA PRO A 67 -134.91 -110.55 27.52
C PRO A 67 -136.34 -110.42 26.95
N THR A 68 -136.49 -111.04 25.75
CA THR A 68 -137.51 -111.85 25.04
C THR A 68 -139.05 -111.64 25.14
N ALA A 69 -139.68 -111.40 23.96
CA ALA A 69 -140.98 -111.92 23.48
C ALA A 69 -141.05 -111.89 21.91
N THR A 70 -141.76 -112.83 21.26
CA THR A 70 -141.74 -113.17 19.81
C THR A 70 -142.91 -112.53 18.98
N PRO A 71 -143.05 -112.70 17.64
CA PRO A 71 -142.76 -111.69 16.59
C PRO A 71 -143.97 -111.22 15.73
N ASN A 72 -143.89 -110.05 15.08
CA ASN A 72 -144.60 -109.78 13.81
C ASN A 72 -143.88 -108.66 13.02
N ARG A 73 -143.38 -108.98 11.82
CA ARG A 73 -142.58 -108.08 10.97
C ARG A 73 -143.48 -107.39 9.94
N ALA A 74 -143.49 -106.07 9.95
CA ALA A 74 -143.97 -105.26 8.82
C ALA A 74 -142.76 -104.81 7.97
N TYR A 75 -142.80 -105.12 6.68
CA TYR A 75 -141.78 -104.77 5.69
C TYR A 75 -142.26 -103.56 4.87
N SER A 76 -141.35 -102.67 4.46
CA SER A 76 -141.60 -101.60 3.49
C SER A 76 -140.74 -101.78 2.24
N THR A 77 -141.28 -101.41 1.08
CA THR A 77 -140.62 -101.54 -0.23
C THR A 77 -139.54 -100.47 -0.43
N VAL A 78 -138.32 -100.91 -0.79
CA VAL A 78 -137.12 -100.06 -0.93
C VAL A 78 -137.00 -99.53 -2.37
N ARG A 79 -136.72 -98.22 -2.54
CA ARG A 79 -136.33 -97.59 -3.82
C ARG A 79 -134.86 -97.18 -3.76
N VAL A 80 -134.14 -97.47 -4.84
CA VAL A 80 -132.76 -97.00 -5.03
C VAL A 80 -132.82 -95.56 -5.55
N GLY A 81 -132.17 -94.65 -4.83
CA GLY A 81 -131.95 -93.26 -5.21
C GLY A 81 -130.60 -92.79 -4.66
N THR A 82 -129.86 -92.01 -5.44
CA THR A 82 -128.49 -91.62 -5.12
C THR A 82 -128.44 -90.76 -3.86
N ILE A 83 -127.73 -91.24 -2.85
CA ILE A 83 -127.46 -90.51 -1.60
C ILE A 83 -126.12 -89.80 -1.79
N ILE A 84 -126.15 -88.48 -1.80
CA ILE A 84 -124.96 -87.63 -1.81
C ILE A 84 -124.67 -87.19 -0.39
N ASP A 85 -123.51 -87.61 0.12
CA ASP A 85 -122.97 -87.22 1.42
C ASP A 85 -122.18 -85.93 1.24
N ALA A 86 -122.79 -84.80 1.62
CA ALA A 86 -122.23 -83.46 1.44
C ALA A 86 -121.75 -82.90 2.78
N VAL A 87 -120.43 -82.77 2.93
CA VAL A 87 -119.79 -82.15 4.10
C VAL A 87 -119.81 -80.63 3.93
N LYS A 88 -120.62 -79.95 4.75
CA LYS A 88 -120.62 -78.49 4.85
C LYS A 88 -119.49 -78.03 5.78
N THR A 89 -118.50 -77.32 5.25
CA THR A 89 -117.45 -76.66 6.04
C THR A 89 -117.70 -75.16 6.08
N LEU A 90 -117.50 -74.55 7.25
CA LEU A 90 -117.54 -73.10 7.42
C LEU A 90 -116.12 -72.56 7.18
N GLY A 91 -115.96 -71.70 6.17
CA GLY A 91 -114.74 -70.93 5.95
C GLY A 91 -114.98 -69.45 6.21
N ARG A 92 -113.99 -68.74 6.74
CA ARG A 92 -114.02 -67.28 6.92
C ARG A 92 -113.30 -66.62 5.75
N VAL A 93 -113.99 -65.76 5.00
CA VAL A 93 -113.37 -64.96 3.93
C VAL A 93 -112.58 -63.81 4.56
N VAL A 94 -111.32 -63.64 4.15
CA VAL A 94 -110.45 -62.51 4.52
C VAL A 94 -109.99 -61.79 3.26
N ALA A 95 -109.63 -60.51 3.37
CA ALA A 95 -109.13 -59.73 2.24
C ALA A 95 -107.86 -60.36 1.66
N ALA A 96 -107.73 -60.38 0.32
CA ALA A 96 -106.58 -60.99 -0.34
C ALA A 96 -105.26 -60.25 -0.03
N GLN A 97 -105.33 -58.93 0.17
CA GLN A 97 -104.22 -58.07 0.58
C GLN A 97 -104.76 -56.91 1.42
N GLU A 98 -104.02 -56.54 2.46
CA GLU A 98 -104.28 -55.39 3.32
C GLU A 98 -102.99 -54.55 3.39
N ALA A 99 -103.12 -53.23 3.32
CA ALA A 99 -101.99 -52.31 3.33
C ALA A 99 -102.31 -51.06 4.15
N ASP A 100 -101.48 -50.79 5.16
CA ASP A 100 -101.53 -49.54 5.91
C ASP A 100 -100.85 -48.43 5.11
N LEU A 101 -101.58 -47.34 4.87
CA LEU A 101 -101.08 -46.20 4.09
C LEU A 101 -100.56 -45.12 5.03
N ASN A 102 -99.29 -44.74 4.85
CA ASN A 102 -98.64 -43.67 5.59
C ASN A 102 -98.01 -42.63 4.65
N PHE A 103 -97.85 -41.41 5.15
CA PHE A 103 -97.05 -40.41 4.46
C PHE A 103 -95.57 -40.61 4.75
N ARG A 104 -94.73 -40.51 3.72
CA ARG A 104 -93.26 -40.61 3.87
C ARG A 104 -92.64 -39.42 4.60
N ASN A 105 -93.30 -38.26 4.51
CA ASN A 105 -92.89 -37.03 5.18
C ASN A 105 -93.89 -36.69 6.28
N THR A 106 -93.40 -36.18 7.41
CA THR A 106 -94.26 -35.64 8.46
C THR A 106 -94.79 -34.29 8.01
N GLY A 107 -96.10 -34.08 8.09
CA GLY A 107 -96.73 -32.82 7.68
C GLY A 107 -98.19 -32.76 8.06
N ARG A 108 -98.79 -31.56 7.90
CA ARG A 108 -100.23 -31.39 8.07
C ARG A 108 -100.93 -31.88 6.80
N ILE A 109 -102.00 -32.66 6.94
CA ILE A 109 -102.86 -33.03 5.81
C ILE A 109 -103.61 -31.77 5.37
N ARG A 110 -103.50 -31.43 4.09
CA ARG A 110 -104.24 -30.34 3.46
C ARG A 110 -105.65 -30.79 3.13
N ASP A 111 -105.76 -31.86 2.34
CA ASP A 111 -107.02 -32.39 1.81
C ASP A 111 -107.01 -33.94 1.79
N VAL A 112 -108.17 -34.57 2.01
CA VAL A 112 -108.40 -36.03 1.86
C VAL A 112 -109.47 -36.22 0.79
N PHE A 113 -109.13 -36.93 -0.28
CA PHE A 113 -109.93 -37.01 -1.51
C PHE A 113 -110.81 -38.26 -1.62
N VAL A 114 -110.81 -39.12 -0.61
CA VAL A 114 -111.59 -40.37 -0.58
C VAL A 114 -112.34 -40.53 0.73
N GLN A 115 -113.47 -41.24 0.69
CA GLN A 115 -114.28 -41.55 1.86
C GLN A 115 -114.19 -43.05 2.20
N PRO A 116 -114.38 -43.44 3.49
CA PRO A 116 -114.36 -44.85 3.88
C PRO A 116 -115.39 -45.67 3.11
N GLY A 117 -114.96 -46.77 2.49
CA GLY A 117 -115.80 -47.67 1.69
C GLY A 117 -115.72 -47.48 0.18
N ASN A 118 -115.03 -46.44 -0.31
CA ASN A 118 -114.82 -46.25 -1.75
C ASN A 118 -113.84 -47.27 -2.32
N LEU A 119 -114.13 -47.80 -3.52
CA LEU A 119 -113.14 -48.51 -4.33
C LEU A 119 -112.11 -47.51 -4.85
N VAL A 120 -110.83 -47.78 -4.61
CA VAL A 120 -109.70 -46.97 -5.07
C VAL A 120 -108.77 -47.81 -5.94
N THR A 121 -108.18 -47.18 -6.95
CA THR A 121 -107.20 -47.84 -7.83
C THR A 121 -105.78 -47.47 -7.41
N ALA A 122 -104.81 -48.36 -7.67
CA ALA A 122 -103.41 -48.05 -7.43
C ALA A 122 -102.98 -46.77 -8.16
N GLY A 123 -102.31 -45.86 -7.45
CA GLY A 123 -101.87 -44.55 -7.96
C GLY A 123 -102.88 -43.40 -7.80
N GLN A 124 -104.09 -43.67 -7.33
CA GLN A 124 -105.04 -42.61 -6.99
C GLN A 124 -104.57 -41.83 -5.75
N VAL A 125 -104.58 -40.50 -5.85
CA VAL A 125 -104.25 -39.64 -4.70
C VAL A 125 -105.37 -39.73 -3.68
N LEU A 126 -105.05 -40.21 -2.48
CA LEU A 126 -106.03 -40.38 -1.41
C LEU A 126 -106.05 -39.18 -0.46
N ALA A 127 -104.88 -38.57 -0.22
CA ALA A 127 -104.74 -37.38 0.61
C ALA A 127 -103.44 -36.63 0.25
N GLU A 128 -103.43 -35.31 0.42
CA GLU A 128 -102.31 -34.43 0.11
C GLU A 128 -101.84 -33.69 1.37
N LEU A 129 -100.52 -33.57 1.56
CA LEU A 129 -99.91 -32.79 2.63
C LEU A 129 -99.81 -31.30 2.24
N ASP A 130 -99.88 -30.41 3.22
CA ASP A 130 -99.63 -28.97 3.02
C ASP A 130 -98.15 -28.72 2.74
N GLN A 131 -97.84 -28.25 1.53
CA GLN A 131 -96.49 -28.12 1.00
C GLN A 131 -96.01 -26.66 0.86
N ARG A 132 -96.64 -25.67 1.51
CA ARG A 132 -96.30 -24.23 1.32
C ARG A 132 -94.82 -23.88 1.53
N ASP A 133 -94.10 -24.59 2.40
CA ASP A 133 -92.67 -24.34 2.68
C ASP A 133 -91.73 -25.02 1.68
N LEU A 134 -92.20 -26.08 0.99
CA LEU A 134 -91.38 -26.89 0.10
C LEU A 134 -90.86 -26.11 -1.13
N PRO A 135 -91.65 -25.25 -1.81
CA PRO A 135 -91.15 -24.37 -2.88
C PRO A 135 -90.06 -23.38 -2.43
N TRP A 136 -90.16 -22.87 -1.19
CA TRP A 136 -89.16 -21.97 -0.62
C TRP A 136 -87.86 -22.70 -0.27
N GLN A 137 -87.94 -23.88 0.32
CA GLN A 137 -86.79 -24.74 0.58
C GLN A 137 -86.10 -25.17 -0.72
N LEU A 138 -86.88 -25.55 -1.74
CA LEU A 138 -86.37 -25.88 -3.07
C LEU A 138 -85.69 -24.68 -3.74
N SER A 139 -86.27 -23.49 -3.65
CA SER A 139 -85.67 -22.26 -4.18
C SER A 139 -84.37 -21.91 -3.45
N ARG A 140 -84.31 -22.03 -2.12
CA ARG A 140 -83.10 -21.81 -1.32
C ARG A 140 -82.01 -22.83 -1.65
N ALA A 141 -82.36 -24.11 -1.78
CA ALA A 141 -81.42 -25.16 -2.18
C ALA A 141 -80.88 -24.92 -3.60
N ARG A 142 -81.74 -24.56 -4.56
CA ARG A 142 -81.35 -24.19 -5.93
C ARG A 142 -80.43 -22.96 -5.96
N LEU A 143 -80.69 -21.95 -5.13
CA LEU A 143 -79.80 -20.79 -5.00
C LEU A 143 -78.45 -21.19 -4.38
N GLY A 144 -78.45 -22.11 -3.40
CA GLY A 144 -77.23 -22.67 -2.81
C GLY A 144 -76.37 -23.42 -3.83
N VAL A 145 -76.99 -24.23 -4.69
CA VAL A 145 -76.30 -24.91 -5.80
C VAL A 145 -75.72 -23.88 -6.78
N ARG A 146 -76.50 -22.90 -7.24
CA ARG A 146 -76.00 -21.84 -8.14
C ARG A 146 -74.82 -21.05 -7.54
N GLN A 147 -74.86 -20.78 -6.24
CA GLN A 147 -73.77 -20.09 -5.56
C GLN A 147 -72.51 -20.97 -5.46
N ALA A 148 -72.66 -22.28 -5.23
CA ALA A 148 -71.55 -23.22 -5.24
C ALA A 148 -70.93 -23.38 -6.62
N GLU A 149 -71.75 -23.45 -7.68
CA GLU A 149 -71.31 -23.48 -9.09
C GLU A 149 -70.51 -22.23 -9.45
N ALA A 150 -71.02 -21.04 -9.13
CA ALA A 150 -70.32 -19.78 -9.40
C ALA A 150 -68.99 -19.67 -8.63
N ARG A 151 -68.91 -20.21 -7.41
CA ARG A 151 -67.66 -20.27 -6.63
C ARG A 151 -66.64 -21.24 -7.22
N LEU A 152 -67.10 -22.41 -7.70
CA LEU A 152 -66.24 -23.40 -8.35
C LEU A 152 -65.64 -22.82 -9.63
N GLU A 153 -66.47 -22.21 -10.48
CA GLU A 153 -66.04 -21.57 -11.73
C GLU A 153 -65.03 -20.44 -11.47
N ALA A 154 -65.32 -19.56 -10.51
CA ALA A 154 -64.39 -18.49 -10.12
C ALA A 154 -63.06 -19.02 -9.57
N SER A 155 -63.06 -20.12 -8.81
CA SER A 155 -61.83 -20.72 -8.26
C SER A 155 -60.97 -21.38 -9.34
N VAL A 156 -61.59 -22.14 -10.25
CA VAL A 156 -60.89 -22.79 -11.36
C VAL A 156 -60.32 -21.74 -12.32
N ALA A 157 -61.10 -20.71 -12.65
CA ALA A 157 -60.65 -19.61 -13.49
C ALA A 157 -59.47 -18.84 -12.87
N ARG A 158 -59.54 -18.54 -11.56
CA ARG A 158 -58.47 -17.82 -10.85
C ARG A 158 -57.17 -18.63 -10.79
N GLN A 159 -57.25 -19.90 -10.40
CA GLN A 159 -56.06 -20.76 -10.25
C GLN A 159 -55.33 -20.96 -11.59
N VAL A 160 -56.07 -21.02 -12.69
CA VAL A 160 -55.53 -21.09 -14.06
C VAL A 160 -54.84 -19.80 -14.47
N VAL A 161 -55.48 -18.64 -14.22
CA VAL A 161 -54.91 -17.35 -14.62
C VAL A 161 -53.63 -17.07 -13.86
N ASP A 162 -53.59 -17.35 -12.56
CA ASP A 162 -52.40 -17.11 -11.73
C ASP A 162 -51.21 -17.98 -12.17
N THR A 163 -51.42 -19.26 -12.53
CA THR A 163 -50.32 -20.14 -12.95
C THR A 163 -49.76 -19.77 -14.32
N VAL A 164 -50.62 -19.52 -15.31
CA VAL A 164 -50.20 -19.10 -16.65
C VAL A 164 -49.49 -17.75 -16.60
N GLN A 165 -50.00 -16.79 -15.81
CA GLN A 165 -49.41 -15.47 -15.69
C GLN A 165 -48.03 -15.48 -15.01
N VAL A 166 -47.83 -16.33 -13.99
CA VAL A 166 -46.51 -16.52 -13.35
C VAL A 166 -45.50 -17.10 -14.32
N ASP A 167 -45.89 -18.12 -15.10
CA ASP A 167 -44.99 -18.74 -16.08
C ASP A 167 -44.69 -17.78 -17.26
N GLU A 168 -45.66 -16.97 -17.70
CA GLU A 168 -45.44 -15.91 -18.71
C GLU A 168 -44.47 -14.84 -18.22
N LEU A 169 -44.57 -14.41 -16.96
CA LEU A 169 -43.62 -13.48 -16.35
C LEU A 169 -42.23 -14.10 -16.26
N ALA A 170 -42.13 -15.40 -15.95
CA ALA A 170 -40.88 -16.13 -15.98
C ALA A 170 -40.25 -16.15 -17.38
N VAL A 171 -41.05 -16.39 -18.44
CA VAL A 171 -40.59 -16.31 -19.84
C VAL A 171 -40.05 -14.91 -20.16
N GLN A 172 -40.76 -13.85 -19.77
CA GLN A 172 -40.31 -12.48 -19.98
C GLN A 172 -38.98 -12.19 -19.26
N SER A 173 -38.84 -12.64 -18.02
CA SER A 173 -37.59 -12.47 -17.26
C SER A 173 -36.41 -13.19 -17.93
N ALA A 174 -36.64 -14.41 -18.43
CA ALA A 174 -35.63 -15.19 -19.14
C ALA A 174 -35.28 -14.55 -20.50
N ALA A 175 -36.23 -13.93 -21.19
CA ALA A 175 -35.98 -13.17 -22.41
C ALA A 175 -35.08 -11.94 -22.17
N VAL A 176 -35.27 -11.23 -21.04
CA VAL A 176 -34.37 -10.14 -20.62
C VAL A 176 -32.96 -10.68 -20.32
N GLN A 177 -32.86 -11.83 -19.63
CA GLN A 177 -31.57 -12.49 -19.40
C GLN A 177 -30.87 -12.87 -20.71
N LEU A 178 -31.62 -13.35 -21.71
CA LEU A 178 -31.09 -13.66 -23.04
C LEU A 178 -30.57 -12.41 -23.76
N ALA A 179 -31.33 -11.31 -23.69
CA ALA A 179 -30.90 -10.03 -24.26
C ALA A 179 -29.60 -9.54 -23.60
N GLY A 180 -29.50 -9.66 -22.27
CA GLY A 180 -28.27 -9.36 -21.53
C GLY A 180 -27.09 -10.25 -21.93
N ALA A 181 -27.30 -11.56 -22.08
CA ALA A 181 -26.27 -12.50 -22.50
C ALA A 181 -25.78 -12.23 -23.93
N LYS A 182 -26.70 -11.93 -24.87
CA LYS A 182 -26.36 -11.53 -26.24
C LYS A 182 -25.58 -10.22 -26.29
N LEU A 183 -25.94 -9.24 -25.47
CA LEU A 183 -25.20 -7.99 -25.35
C LEU A 183 -23.77 -8.22 -24.81
N ALA A 184 -23.62 -9.13 -23.85
CA ALA A 184 -22.30 -9.52 -23.34
C ALA A 184 -21.46 -10.19 -24.43
N GLN A 185 -22.05 -11.07 -25.25
CA GLN A 185 -21.37 -11.66 -26.41
C GLN A 185 -20.98 -10.61 -27.45
N SER A 186 -21.88 -9.70 -27.82
CA SER A 186 -21.55 -8.66 -28.81
C SER A 186 -20.43 -7.72 -28.34
N ARG A 187 -20.25 -7.54 -27.03
CA ARG A 187 -19.12 -6.80 -26.46
C ARG A 187 -17.81 -7.56 -26.55
N LEU A 188 -17.85 -8.90 -26.53
CA LEU A 188 -16.68 -9.76 -26.76
C LEU A 188 -16.35 -9.87 -28.26
N ASP A 189 -17.35 -9.80 -29.13
CA ASP A 189 -17.15 -9.82 -30.59
C ASP A 189 -16.78 -8.45 -31.17
N ALA A 190 -17.03 -7.37 -30.42
CA ALA A 190 -16.57 -6.04 -30.79
C ALA A 190 -15.03 -6.00 -30.81
N ASP A 191 -14.48 -5.33 -31.83
CA ASP A 191 -13.04 -5.13 -31.93
C ASP A 191 -12.49 -4.44 -30.67
N VAL A 192 -11.23 -4.74 -30.37
CA VAL A 192 -10.49 -4.18 -29.23
C VAL A 192 -10.63 -2.65 -29.24
N PRO A 193 -11.10 -2.02 -28.15
CA PRO A 193 -11.28 -0.57 -28.13
C PRO A 193 -9.97 0.15 -28.41
N ASP A 194 -9.98 1.12 -29.33
CA ASP A 194 -8.81 1.96 -29.64
C ASP A 194 -8.20 2.60 -28.37
N ALA A 195 -9.05 2.90 -27.38
CA ALA A 195 -8.64 3.43 -26.08
C ALA A 195 -7.73 2.46 -25.30
N ASP A 196 -8.02 1.16 -25.31
CA ASP A 196 -7.22 0.15 -24.59
C ASP A 196 -5.87 -0.08 -25.28
N VAL A 197 -5.87 -0.09 -26.62
CA VAL A 197 -4.64 -0.14 -27.42
C VAL A 197 -3.79 1.11 -27.17
N LEU A 198 -4.41 2.29 -27.12
CA LEU A 198 -3.72 3.54 -26.83
C LEU A 198 -3.12 3.58 -25.42
N ASP A 199 -3.85 3.11 -24.40
CA ASP A 199 -3.33 2.97 -23.03
C ASP A 199 -2.11 2.04 -23.01
N ALA A 200 -2.22 0.86 -23.63
CA ALA A 200 -1.13 -0.11 -23.69
C ALA A 200 0.11 0.45 -24.42
N ARG A 201 -0.07 1.16 -25.55
CA ARG A 201 1.02 1.84 -26.26
C ARG A 201 1.65 2.96 -25.43
N SER A 202 0.85 3.71 -24.69
CA SER A 202 1.33 4.78 -23.81
C SER A 202 2.19 4.22 -22.66
N ARG A 203 1.82 3.06 -22.10
CA ARG A 203 2.62 2.33 -21.12
C ARG A 203 3.96 1.88 -21.70
N ILE A 204 4.00 1.36 -22.92
CA ILE A 204 5.25 1.01 -23.61
C ILE A 204 6.14 2.24 -23.79
N ALA A 205 5.58 3.36 -24.27
CA ALA A 205 6.34 4.60 -24.44
C ALA A 205 6.95 5.11 -23.11
N SER A 206 6.18 5.02 -22.04
CA SER A 206 6.62 5.38 -20.69
C SER A 206 7.72 4.44 -20.17
N ALA A 207 7.56 3.12 -20.37
CA ALA A 207 8.55 2.12 -19.99
C ALA A 207 9.86 2.25 -20.78
N ARG A 208 9.80 2.55 -22.09
CA ARG A 208 10.97 2.85 -22.91
C ARG A 208 11.73 4.07 -22.40
N SER A 209 11.01 5.15 -22.10
CA SER A 209 11.62 6.37 -21.53
C SER A 209 12.30 6.08 -20.18
N ALA A 210 11.68 5.27 -19.32
CA ALA A 210 12.28 4.85 -18.06
C ALA A 210 13.54 3.99 -18.26
N LEU A 211 13.52 3.07 -19.22
CA LEU A 211 14.68 2.26 -19.60
C LEU A 211 15.84 3.12 -20.12
N ASP A 212 15.55 4.08 -20.99
CA ASP A 212 16.58 4.98 -21.51
C ASP A 212 17.19 5.83 -20.40
N ASN A 213 16.37 6.37 -19.48
CA ASN A 213 16.86 7.08 -18.29
C ASN A 213 17.77 6.21 -17.41
N ALA A 214 17.40 4.95 -17.19
CA ALA A 214 18.24 4.00 -16.44
C ALA A 214 19.57 3.72 -17.16
N ARG A 215 19.56 3.58 -18.50
CA ARG A 215 20.78 3.41 -19.31
C ARG A 215 21.67 4.65 -19.29
N PHE A 216 21.09 5.84 -19.32
CA PHE A 216 21.84 7.09 -19.17
C PHE A 216 22.49 7.20 -17.79
N ALA A 217 21.82 6.75 -16.73
CA ALA A 217 22.40 6.72 -15.39
C ALA A 217 23.67 5.84 -15.34
N ILE A 218 23.68 4.68 -16.00
CA ILE A 218 24.89 3.84 -16.11
C ILE A 218 26.00 4.59 -16.84
N ARG A 219 25.71 5.18 -18.01
CA ARG A 219 26.71 5.94 -18.80
C ARG A 219 27.31 7.10 -18.01
N ALA A 220 26.50 7.79 -17.21
CA ALA A 220 26.99 8.84 -16.31
C ALA A 220 27.97 8.28 -15.27
N ARG A 221 27.65 7.13 -14.64
CA ARG A 221 28.56 6.49 -13.68
C ARG A 221 29.81 5.93 -14.33
N ASP A 222 29.73 5.42 -15.56
CA ASP A 222 30.89 4.99 -16.33
C ASP A 222 31.83 6.18 -16.63
N ALA A 223 31.28 7.35 -16.94
CA ALA A 223 32.07 8.57 -17.13
C ALA A 223 32.73 9.03 -15.82
N ASP A 224 31.98 9.06 -14.71
CA ASP A 224 32.53 9.40 -13.38
C ASP A 224 33.66 8.44 -12.98
N LEU A 225 33.46 7.14 -13.23
CA LEU A 225 34.44 6.09 -12.96
C LEU A 225 35.70 6.31 -13.79
N ALA A 226 35.57 6.58 -15.09
CA ALA A 226 36.69 6.84 -15.98
C ALA A 226 37.51 8.08 -15.53
N VAL A 227 36.84 9.16 -15.13
CA VAL A 227 37.50 10.36 -14.58
C VAL A 227 38.30 10.01 -13.32
N LYS A 228 37.71 9.25 -12.39
CA LYS A 228 38.39 8.88 -11.14
C LYS A 228 39.52 7.87 -11.35
N GLN A 229 39.37 6.95 -12.29
CA GLN A 229 40.44 6.04 -12.70
C GLN A 229 41.61 6.81 -13.35
N ALA A 230 41.32 7.82 -14.17
CA ALA A 230 42.35 8.68 -14.75
C ALA A 230 43.05 9.52 -13.67
N GLU A 231 42.31 10.06 -12.70
CA GLU A 231 42.88 10.77 -11.54
C GLU A 231 43.84 9.86 -10.74
N LEU A 232 43.41 8.62 -10.46
CA LEU A 232 44.27 7.62 -9.81
C LEU A 232 45.52 7.31 -10.65
N ALA A 233 45.36 7.13 -11.96
CA ALA A 233 46.48 6.81 -12.85
C ALA A 233 47.51 7.93 -12.87
N VAL A 234 47.08 9.20 -12.97
CA VAL A 234 47.97 10.38 -12.91
C VAL A 234 48.68 10.46 -11.57
N LYS A 235 48.00 10.15 -10.46
CA LYS A 235 48.62 10.16 -9.12
C LYS A 235 49.64 9.04 -8.95
N LEU A 236 49.39 7.86 -9.51
CA LEU A 236 50.30 6.71 -9.46
C LEU A 236 51.47 6.80 -10.44
N MET A 237 51.47 7.75 -11.38
CA MET A 237 52.60 7.95 -12.27
C MET A 237 53.87 8.22 -11.46
N PRO A 238 55.01 7.60 -11.82
CA PRO A 238 56.26 7.86 -11.14
C PRO A 238 56.65 9.34 -11.30
N PRO A 239 57.38 9.90 -10.31
CA PRO A 239 57.81 11.28 -10.38
C PRO A 239 58.64 11.53 -11.64
N ASN A 240 58.44 12.67 -12.29
CA ASN A 240 59.10 12.98 -13.55
C ASN A 240 60.63 12.95 -13.36
N ALA A 241 61.34 12.23 -14.22
CA ALA A 241 62.80 12.15 -14.19
C ALA A 241 63.47 13.54 -14.25
N GLN A 242 62.85 14.50 -14.93
CA GLN A 242 63.34 15.89 -14.95
C GLN A 242 63.18 16.59 -13.60
N GLU A 243 62.09 16.35 -12.88
CA GLU A 243 61.87 16.95 -11.54
C GLU A 243 62.83 16.36 -10.52
N ILE A 244 63.05 15.04 -10.57
CA ILE A 244 64.08 14.36 -9.78
C ILE A 244 65.46 14.95 -10.12
N GLY A 245 65.77 15.15 -11.40
CA GLY A 245 67.03 15.77 -11.85
C GLY A 245 67.22 17.19 -11.29
N ARG A 246 66.18 18.03 -11.33
CA ARG A 246 66.21 19.38 -10.75
C ARG A 246 66.41 19.36 -9.24
N ALA A 247 65.71 18.48 -8.51
CA ALA A 247 65.86 18.34 -7.07
C ALA A 247 67.28 17.86 -6.68
N ARG A 248 67.87 16.93 -7.46
CA ARG A 248 69.27 16.52 -7.27
C ARG A 248 70.24 17.68 -7.49
N LEU A 249 70.02 18.50 -8.51
CA LEU A 249 70.82 19.70 -8.76
C LEU A 249 70.68 20.74 -7.63
N GLU A 250 69.48 20.95 -7.09
CA GLU A 250 69.27 21.83 -5.92
C GLU A 250 70.10 21.38 -4.71
N ILE A 251 70.17 20.07 -4.44
CA ILE A 251 71.02 19.52 -3.37
C ILE A 251 72.50 19.82 -3.64
N GLU A 252 72.96 19.62 -4.88
CA GLU A 252 74.34 19.90 -5.25
C GLU A 252 74.70 21.38 -5.05
N ILE A 253 73.85 22.29 -5.52
CA ILE A 253 74.01 23.74 -5.30
C ILE A 253 74.01 24.07 -3.80
N ALA A 254 73.12 23.49 -3.01
CA ALA A 254 73.07 23.70 -1.57
C ALA A 254 74.35 23.21 -0.87
N ARG A 255 74.90 22.06 -1.30
CA ARG A 255 76.18 21.53 -0.80
C ARG A 255 77.35 22.42 -1.16
N VAL A 256 77.39 22.97 -2.38
CA VAL A 256 78.42 23.95 -2.78
C VAL A 256 78.35 25.20 -1.91
N ARG A 257 77.15 25.73 -1.64
CA ARG A 257 76.96 26.88 -0.74
C ARG A 257 77.40 26.57 0.69
N LEU A 258 77.10 25.37 1.19
CA LEU A 258 77.59 24.91 2.48
C LEU A 258 79.12 24.87 2.52
N ALA A 259 79.76 24.29 1.51
CA ALA A 259 81.22 24.24 1.43
C ALA A 259 81.83 25.65 1.38
N GLN A 260 81.20 26.60 0.69
CA GLN A 260 81.63 28.01 0.69
C GLN A 260 81.47 28.67 2.06
N ALA A 261 80.38 28.40 2.78
CA ALA A 261 80.16 28.92 4.13
C ALA A 261 81.12 28.31 5.16
N GLU A 262 81.47 27.02 5.01
CA GLU A 262 82.42 26.32 5.89
C GLU A 262 83.88 26.69 5.61
N ALA A 263 84.24 26.98 4.35
CA ALA A 263 85.58 27.44 3.99
C ALA A 263 85.92 28.82 4.58
N GLY A 264 84.91 29.60 4.98
CA GLY A 264 85.09 30.92 5.57
C GLY A 264 85.56 31.98 4.55
N PRO A 265 85.85 33.21 5.02
CA PRO A 265 86.36 34.27 4.15
C PRO A 265 87.76 33.93 3.63
N ARG A 266 88.07 34.44 2.44
CA ARG A 266 89.33 34.11 1.78
C ARG A 266 90.50 34.72 2.54
N VAL A 267 91.64 34.03 2.50
CA VAL A 267 92.87 34.50 3.15
C VAL A 267 93.30 35.87 2.60
N GLU A 268 93.04 36.12 1.31
CA GLU A 268 93.28 37.39 0.64
C GLU A 268 92.43 38.53 1.23
N ASP A 269 91.17 38.26 1.58
CA ASP A 269 90.25 39.26 2.14
C ASP A 269 90.65 39.63 3.58
N ILE A 270 91.04 38.64 4.38
CA ILE A 270 91.59 38.86 5.74
C ILE A 270 92.87 39.69 5.65
N ARG A 271 93.79 39.33 4.75
CA ARG A 271 95.04 40.05 4.56
C ARG A 271 94.82 41.49 4.08
N ALA A 272 93.86 41.73 3.19
CA ALA A 272 93.51 43.07 2.76
C ALA A 272 92.97 43.93 3.92
N ALA A 273 92.14 43.34 4.79
CA ALA A 273 91.64 44.01 5.98
C ALA A 273 92.74 44.29 7.02
N GLU A 274 93.70 43.38 7.20
CA GLU A 274 94.90 43.61 8.03
C GLU A 274 95.72 44.79 7.53
N ILE A 275 96.00 44.83 6.21
CA ILE A 275 96.72 45.94 5.58
C ILE A 275 95.98 47.26 5.81
N LEU A 276 94.65 47.27 5.73
CA LEU A 276 93.86 48.48 5.99
C LEU A 276 94.02 48.96 7.43
N VAL A 277 93.94 48.07 8.43
CA VAL A 277 94.18 48.41 9.83
C VAL A 277 95.58 49.01 10.01
N ASP A 278 96.60 48.42 9.39
CA ASP A 278 97.97 48.91 9.45
C ASP A 278 98.14 50.28 8.77
N GLN A 279 97.44 50.54 7.65
CA GLN A 279 97.41 51.85 7.00
C GLN A 279 96.79 52.91 7.90
N GLU A 280 95.67 52.60 8.56
CA GLU A 280 94.97 53.50 9.47
C GLU A 280 95.81 53.78 10.74
N ARG A 281 96.51 52.77 11.27
CA ARG A 281 97.48 52.93 12.36
C ARG A 281 98.67 53.78 11.96
N THR A 282 99.21 53.56 10.76
CA THR A 282 100.30 54.38 10.22
C THR A 282 99.88 55.83 10.00
N ARG A 283 98.62 56.07 9.59
CA ARG A 283 98.08 57.44 9.49
C ARG A 283 97.96 58.10 10.87
N LEU A 284 97.51 57.37 11.89
CA LEU A 284 97.51 57.87 13.27
C LEU A 284 98.93 58.18 13.77
N ALA A 285 99.89 57.27 13.55
CA ALA A 285 101.28 57.47 13.94
C ALA A 285 101.88 58.71 13.28
N ARG A 286 101.58 58.95 11.98
CA ARG A 286 101.97 60.20 11.32
C ARG A 286 101.33 61.41 12.00
N LEU A 287 100.03 61.40 12.26
CA LEU A 287 99.38 62.51 12.97
C LEU A 287 100.00 62.79 14.34
N THR A 288 100.42 61.76 15.08
CA THR A 288 101.02 61.95 16.41
C THR A 288 102.51 62.32 16.37
N ASP A 289 103.29 61.74 15.45
CA ASP A 289 104.74 61.87 15.43
C ASP A 289 105.22 63.04 14.57
N SER A 290 104.46 63.44 13.55
CA SER A 290 104.83 64.53 12.65
C SER A 290 104.36 65.90 13.13
N SER A 291 104.09 66.10 14.42
CA SER A 291 103.86 67.43 14.98
C SER A 291 105.18 68.21 14.92
N PRO A 292 105.35 69.16 13.96
CA PRO A 292 106.64 69.82 13.74
C PRO A 292 106.96 70.84 14.83
N VAL A 293 105.96 71.17 15.65
CA VAL A 293 106.05 72.09 16.77
C VAL A 293 106.17 71.27 18.04
N ARG A 294 107.29 71.44 18.76
CA ARG A 294 107.49 70.77 20.04
C ARG A 294 106.65 71.45 21.12
N ALA A 295 106.34 70.72 22.20
CA ALA A 295 105.58 71.30 23.31
C ALA A 295 106.29 72.53 23.90
N GLU A 296 107.63 72.55 23.84
CA GLU A 296 108.47 73.67 24.24
C GLU A 296 108.27 74.92 23.38
N ASP A 297 108.00 74.78 22.08
CA ASP A 297 107.81 75.90 21.15
C ASP A 297 106.47 76.60 21.42
N ILE A 298 105.41 75.83 21.73
CA ILE A 298 104.11 76.38 22.15
C ILE A 298 104.24 77.06 23.51
N ALA A 299 104.97 76.46 24.45
CA ALA A 299 105.24 77.06 25.76
C ALA A 299 106.03 78.38 25.62
N GLY A 300 107.02 78.41 24.72
CA GLY A 300 107.75 79.61 24.35
C GLY A 300 106.84 80.67 23.74
N GLY A 301 105.99 80.31 22.78
CA GLY A 301 105.01 81.21 22.16
C GLY A 301 104.01 81.79 23.18
N ARG A 302 103.54 80.98 24.14
CA ARG A 302 102.70 81.45 25.25
C ARG A 302 103.44 82.42 26.17
N LEU A 303 104.71 82.15 26.47
CA LEU A 303 105.53 83.03 27.28
C LEU A 303 105.78 84.37 26.58
N GLU A 304 106.01 84.38 25.27
CA GLU A 304 106.16 85.60 24.48
C GLU A 304 104.87 86.44 24.45
N LEU A 305 103.71 85.80 24.31
CA LEU A 305 102.42 86.50 24.44
C LEU A 305 102.26 87.13 25.83
N LEU A 306 102.55 86.38 26.89
CA LEU A 306 102.49 86.86 28.26
C LEU A 306 103.44 88.05 28.50
N ARG A 307 104.65 88.02 27.91
CA ARG A 307 105.60 89.14 27.95
C ARG A 307 105.06 90.37 27.24
N ALA A 308 104.49 90.20 26.04
CA ALA A 308 103.91 91.30 25.27
C ALA A 308 102.72 91.95 26.01
N GLU A 309 101.86 91.15 26.65
CA GLU A 309 100.76 91.63 27.49
C GLU A 309 101.28 92.36 28.73
N GLY A 310 102.36 91.88 29.34
CA GLY A 310 103.04 92.57 30.45
C GLY A 310 103.59 93.93 30.05
N VAL A 311 104.15 94.07 28.84
CA VAL A 311 104.60 95.37 28.30
C VAL A 311 103.43 96.31 28.10
N LEU A 312 102.33 95.84 27.51
CA LEU A 312 101.10 96.64 27.35
C LEU A 312 100.55 97.10 28.71
N THR A 313 100.54 96.22 29.70
CA THR A 313 100.12 96.53 31.07
C THR A 313 101.00 97.61 31.70
N ARG A 314 102.33 97.52 31.50
CA ARG A 314 103.27 98.55 31.97
C ARG A 314 103.01 99.90 31.29
N VAL A 315 102.78 99.93 29.98
CA VAL A 315 102.44 101.17 29.26
C VAL A 315 101.19 101.82 29.83
N PHE A 316 100.15 101.04 30.17
CA PHE A 316 98.97 101.58 30.86
C PHE A 316 99.31 102.10 32.27
N ALA A 317 100.11 101.37 33.05
CA ALA A 317 100.54 101.81 34.37
C ALA A 317 101.37 103.12 34.31
N ASP A 318 102.25 103.29 33.32
CA ASP A 318 103.03 104.51 33.12
C ASP A 318 102.14 105.71 32.72
N ILE A 319 101.03 105.45 32.02
CA ILE A 319 100.02 106.47 31.71
C ILE A 319 99.26 106.89 32.98
N ASP A 320 98.83 105.92 33.79
CA ASP A 320 98.09 106.16 35.04
C ASP A 320 98.97 106.87 36.08
N ALA A 321 100.26 106.54 36.14
CA ALA A 321 101.24 107.19 37.00
C ALA A 321 101.66 108.60 36.51
N GLY A 322 101.16 109.06 35.36
CA GLY A 322 101.46 110.38 34.81
C GLY A 322 102.87 110.53 34.22
N LEU A 323 103.59 109.42 33.99
CA LEU A 323 104.94 109.42 33.40
C LEU A 323 104.93 109.68 31.90
N LEU A 324 103.81 109.38 31.24
CA LEU A 324 103.55 109.73 29.84
C LEU A 324 102.47 110.81 29.83
N VAL A 325 102.81 112.10 29.66
CA VAL A 325 101.84 113.21 29.77
C VAL A 325 101.33 113.73 28.41
N ALA A 326 102.19 113.75 27.39
CA ALA A 326 101.81 114.26 26.06
C ALA A 326 100.95 113.25 25.28
N ALA A 327 99.93 113.74 24.57
CA ALA A 327 98.96 112.90 23.86
C ALA A 327 99.59 112.03 22.76
N VAL A 328 100.58 112.55 22.05
CA VAL A 328 101.24 111.83 20.93
C VAL A 328 102.12 110.66 21.41
N PRO A 329 103.00 110.80 22.42
CA PRO A 329 103.73 109.67 22.99
C PRO A 329 102.84 108.55 23.57
N ARG A 330 101.67 108.89 24.14
CA ARG A 330 100.72 107.90 24.69
C ARG A 330 100.15 107.01 23.59
N THR A 331 99.62 107.61 22.53
CA THR A 331 98.97 106.86 21.45
C THR A 331 99.96 105.96 20.72
N SER A 332 101.19 106.43 20.48
CA SER A 332 102.25 105.61 19.87
C SER A 332 102.70 104.45 20.76
N ALA A 333 102.84 104.67 22.07
CA ALA A 333 103.25 103.62 23.01
C ALA A 333 102.18 102.52 23.13
N ILE A 334 100.90 102.90 23.25
CA ILE A 334 99.78 101.94 23.26
C ILE A 334 99.71 101.18 21.93
N ALA A 335 99.82 101.87 20.79
CA ALA A 335 99.75 101.23 19.48
C ALA A 335 100.90 100.22 19.28
N SER A 336 102.13 100.58 19.67
CA SER A 336 103.28 99.69 19.60
C SER A 336 103.13 98.46 20.50
N ALA A 337 102.64 98.65 21.74
CA ALA A 337 102.46 97.54 22.67
C ALA A 337 101.31 96.61 22.25
N ARG A 338 100.19 97.16 21.74
CA ARG A 338 99.10 96.36 21.16
C ARG A 338 99.55 95.56 19.95
N ASN A 339 100.29 96.18 19.03
CA ASN A 339 100.86 95.48 17.89
C ASN A 339 101.78 94.33 18.34
N GLY A 340 102.56 94.51 19.40
CA GLY A 340 103.38 93.45 19.99
C GLY A 340 102.56 92.26 20.50
N VAL A 341 101.44 92.53 21.19
CA VAL A 341 100.49 91.50 21.64
C VAL A 341 99.87 90.77 20.45
N ASP A 342 99.43 91.49 19.43
CA ASP A 342 98.78 90.89 18.26
C ASP A 342 99.77 90.04 17.44
N VAL A 343 101.03 90.48 17.29
CA VAL A 343 102.09 89.68 16.66
C VAL A 343 102.36 88.40 17.44
N ALA A 344 102.50 88.47 18.76
CA ALA A 344 102.73 87.30 19.60
C ALA A 344 101.52 86.34 19.60
N ARG A 345 100.29 86.88 19.61
CA ARG A 345 99.05 86.09 19.53
C ARG A 345 98.95 85.37 18.19
N ASN A 346 99.17 86.07 17.09
CA ASN A 346 99.13 85.48 15.75
C ASN A 346 100.23 84.42 15.56
N ALA A 347 101.41 84.62 16.15
CA ALA A 347 102.48 83.63 16.14
C ALA A 347 102.07 82.36 16.90
N LEU A 348 101.48 82.50 18.10
CA LEU A 348 100.96 81.39 18.88
C LEU A 348 99.81 80.66 18.16
N GLU A 349 98.90 81.41 17.55
CA GLU A 349 97.77 80.84 16.80
C GLU A 349 98.25 80.02 15.59
N LYS A 350 99.25 80.50 14.85
CA LYS A 350 99.87 79.74 13.76
C LYS A 350 100.52 78.44 14.26
N LEU A 351 101.22 78.49 15.40
CA LEU A 351 101.81 77.28 16.01
C LEU A 351 100.72 76.29 16.43
N MET A 352 99.65 76.76 17.06
CA MET A 352 98.52 75.91 17.48
C MET A 352 97.73 75.34 16.30
N ALA A 353 97.61 76.06 15.19
CA ALA A 353 96.94 75.60 13.97
C ALA A 353 97.72 74.49 13.24
N THR A 354 99.02 74.35 13.48
CA THR A 354 99.85 73.27 12.92
C THR A 354 99.86 71.98 13.75
N VAL A 355 99.30 72.02 14.96
CA VAL A 355 99.13 70.82 15.81
C VAL A 355 97.82 70.15 15.45
N PRO A 356 97.80 68.83 15.15
CA PRO A 356 96.56 68.11 14.93
C PRO A 356 95.59 68.28 16.09
N SER A 357 94.32 68.53 15.79
CA SER A 357 93.32 68.76 16.82
C SER A 357 92.95 67.45 17.54
N ALA A 358 92.51 67.54 18.79
CA ALA A 358 92.08 66.36 19.56
C ALA A 358 90.97 65.57 18.85
N THR A 359 90.08 66.26 18.13
CA THR A 359 88.98 65.67 17.36
C THR A 359 89.47 64.91 16.12
N GLU A 360 90.55 65.36 15.46
CA GLU A 360 91.16 64.65 14.33
C GLU A 360 91.80 63.33 14.77
N ILE A 361 92.49 63.35 15.92
CA ILE A 361 93.09 62.14 16.51
C ILE A 361 91.99 61.16 16.92
N GLU A 362 90.90 61.64 17.54
CA GLU A 362 89.75 60.80 17.91
C GLU A 362 89.01 60.23 16.70
N ALA A 363 88.81 61.03 15.65
CA ALA A 363 88.23 60.56 14.39
C ALA A 363 89.08 59.46 13.76
N GLN A 364 90.40 59.63 13.72
CA GLN A 364 91.31 58.61 13.20
C GLN A 364 91.31 57.33 14.06
N ARG A 365 91.25 57.46 15.40
CA ARG A 365 91.08 56.30 16.30
C ARG A 365 89.76 55.58 16.08
N ALA A 366 88.68 56.31 15.79
CA ALA A 366 87.40 55.71 15.43
C ALA A 366 87.50 54.94 14.10
N SER A 367 88.21 55.47 13.10
CA SER A 367 88.46 54.76 11.83
C SER A 367 89.25 53.46 12.03
N ILE A 368 90.29 53.47 12.88
CA ILE A 368 91.02 52.24 13.25
C ILE A 368 90.06 51.23 13.90
N ARG A 369 89.24 51.65 14.87
CA ARG A 369 88.28 50.77 15.54
C ARG A 369 87.30 50.14 14.55
N LEU A 370 86.80 50.90 13.58
CA LEU A 370 85.91 50.38 12.54
C LEU A 370 86.60 49.34 11.65
N ALA A 371 87.85 49.60 11.26
CA ALA A 371 88.66 48.65 10.49
C ALA A 371 88.95 47.36 11.29
N GLU A 372 89.25 47.48 12.59
CA GLU A 372 89.45 46.34 13.49
C GLU A 372 88.17 45.51 13.66
N ILE A 373 87.01 46.15 13.81
CA ILE A 373 85.71 45.45 13.85
C ILE A 373 85.46 44.71 12.52
N ALA A 374 85.80 45.31 11.39
CA ALA A 374 85.66 44.67 10.08
C ALA A 374 86.59 43.46 9.94
N LEU A 375 87.84 43.55 10.38
CA LEU A 375 88.79 42.45 10.41
C LEU A 375 88.33 41.33 11.36
N GLU A 376 87.83 41.67 12.54
CA GLU A 376 87.32 40.70 13.51
C GLU A 376 86.12 39.92 12.96
N ARG A 377 85.22 40.60 12.24
CA ARG A 377 84.09 39.95 11.55
C ARG A 377 84.55 38.96 10.47
N LEU A 378 85.68 39.20 9.82
CA LEU A 378 86.26 38.27 8.84
C LEU A 378 86.99 37.10 9.55
N ARG A 379 87.67 37.36 10.66
CA ARG A 379 88.40 36.30 11.40
C ARG A 379 87.50 35.37 12.20
N SER A 380 86.34 35.87 12.62
CA SER A 380 85.32 35.12 13.35
C SER A 380 84.14 34.81 12.41
N PRO A 381 84.25 33.77 11.53
CA PRO A 381 83.18 33.42 10.61
C PRO A 381 81.89 33.13 11.37
N GLN A 382 80.76 33.64 10.87
CA GLN A 382 79.47 33.48 11.52
C GLN A 382 79.06 32.01 11.47
N THR A 383 79.02 31.34 12.62
CA THR A 383 78.54 29.94 12.74
C THR A 383 77.12 29.77 12.19
N PHE A 384 76.32 30.84 12.24
CA PHE A 384 74.97 30.92 11.68
C PHE A 384 74.91 30.67 10.16
N ASP A 385 75.89 31.15 9.40
CA ASP A 385 75.88 31.00 7.94
C ASP A 385 76.09 29.54 7.52
N ALA A 386 77.05 28.86 8.16
CA ALA A 386 77.27 27.43 7.94
C ALA A 386 76.08 26.58 8.41
N GLU A 387 75.50 26.87 9.58
CA GLU A 387 74.32 26.15 10.06
C GLU A 387 73.09 26.36 9.16
N SER A 388 72.85 27.58 8.69
CA SER A 388 71.76 27.87 7.75
C SER A 388 71.94 27.12 6.43
N ALA A 389 73.17 27.05 5.91
CA ALA A 389 73.48 26.29 4.71
C ALA A 389 73.33 24.77 4.91
N ARG A 390 73.67 24.23 6.10
CA ARG A 390 73.42 22.82 6.44
C ARG A 390 71.93 22.50 6.47
N VAL A 391 71.11 23.39 7.05
CA VAL A 391 69.65 23.24 7.04
C VAL A 391 69.12 23.27 5.61
N ALA A 392 69.65 24.16 4.75
CA ALA A 392 69.25 24.21 3.34
C ALA A 392 69.53 22.90 2.59
N VAL A 393 70.68 22.24 2.84
CA VAL A 393 70.96 20.90 2.29
C VAL A 393 69.94 19.88 2.79
N LYS A 394 69.66 19.82 4.09
CA LYS A 394 68.66 18.89 4.66
C LYS A 394 67.26 19.11 4.08
N VAL A 395 66.86 20.36 3.89
CA VAL A 395 65.55 20.70 3.28
C VAL A 395 65.50 20.22 1.82
N ALA A 396 66.56 20.43 1.04
CA ALA A 396 66.65 19.96 -0.34
C ALA A 396 66.62 18.41 -0.42
N GLU A 397 67.32 17.72 0.48
CA GLU A 397 67.31 16.26 0.59
C GLU A 397 65.92 15.74 0.98
N ALA A 398 65.25 16.38 1.94
CA ALA A 398 63.88 16.04 2.33
C ALA A 398 62.89 16.23 1.18
N ARG A 399 63.04 17.30 0.38
CA ARG A 399 62.21 17.56 -0.81
C ARG A 399 62.39 16.47 -1.86
N LEU A 400 63.63 16.02 -2.11
CA LEU A 400 63.90 14.89 -3.00
C LEU A 400 63.30 13.59 -2.45
N ALA A 401 63.46 13.33 -1.15
CA ALA A 401 62.89 12.15 -0.51
C ALA A 401 61.35 12.13 -0.63
N GLN A 402 60.70 13.27 -0.47
CA GLN A 402 59.24 13.41 -0.65
C GLN A 402 58.83 13.16 -2.11
N LEU A 403 59.59 13.68 -3.08
CA LEU A 403 59.35 13.40 -4.50
C LEU A 403 59.48 11.90 -4.80
N VAL A 404 60.50 11.22 -4.27
CA VAL A 404 60.77 9.79 -4.52
C VAL A 404 59.80 8.86 -3.78
N ALA A 405 59.37 9.23 -2.57
CA ALA A 405 58.38 8.47 -1.80
C ALA A 405 57.02 8.39 -2.52
N GLY A 406 56.77 9.29 -3.48
CA GLY A 406 55.59 9.26 -4.32
C GLY A 406 54.34 9.82 -3.65
N PRO A 407 53.16 9.62 -4.25
CA PRO A 407 51.89 10.11 -3.73
C PRO A 407 51.57 9.56 -2.33
N ASN A 408 50.95 10.38 -1.49
CA ASN A 408 50.51 10.00 -0.15
C ASN A 408 49.55 8.81 -0.19
N GLU A 409 49.84 7.75 0.58
CA GLU A 409 49.05 6.52 0.62
C GLU A 409 47.59 6.79 1.04
N ALA A 410 47.37 7.75 1.96
CA ALA A 410 46.04 8.14 2.38
C ALA A 410 45.21 8.77 1.25
N GLU A 411 45.84 9.55 0.36
CA GLU A 411 45.18 10.13 -0.81
C GLU A 411 44.81 9.04 -1.82
N ILE A 412 45.73 8.11 -2.09
CA ILE A 412 45.48 6.97 -2.98
C ILE A 412 44.34 6.10 -2.46
N ALA A 413 44.34 5.80 -1.16
CA ALA A 413 43.28 5.03 -0.52
C ALA A 413 41.92 5.74 -0.63
N SER A 414 41.90 7.07 -0.46
CA SER A 414 40.69 7.88 -0.63
C SER A 414 40.15 7.81 -2.06
N ILE A 415 41.01 7.96 -3.08
CA ILE A 415 40.59 7.86 -4.49
C ILE A 415 40.07 6.45 -4.80
N ARG A 416 40.76 5.40 -4.33
CA ARG A 416 40.29 4.00 -4.48
C ARG A 416 38.93 3.78 -3.84
N ALA A 417 38.70 4.31 -2.64
CA ALA A 417 37.40 4.23 -1.99
C ALA A 417 36.30 4.93 -2.79
N GLN A 418 36.59 6.10 -3.39
CA GLN A 418 35.66 6.79 -4.28
C GLN A 418 35.35 5.97 -5.55
N ILE A 419 36.37 5.35 -6.15
CA ILE A 419 36.20 4.44 -7.30
C ILE A 419 35.26 3.28 -6.93
N SER A 420 35.52 2.59 -5.81
CA SER A 420 34.67 1.49 -5.36
C SER A 420 33.23 1.93 -5.05
N ALA A 421 33.04 3.14 -4.51
CA ALA A 421 31.71 3.70 -4.29
C ALA A 421 30.96 3.96 -5.61
N ILE A 422 31.65 4.46 -6.64
CA ILE A 422 31.08 4.66 -7.97
C ILE A 422 30.75 3.32 -8.64
N GLU A 423 31.62 2.32 -8.52
CA GLU A 423 31.38 0.97 -9.03
C GLU A 423 30.13 0.35 -8.40
N PHE A 424 29.97 0.46 -7.09
CA PHE A 424 28.77 0.01 -6.41
C PHE A 424 27.50 0.74 -6.89
N ALA A 425 27.57 2.07 -7.05
CA ALA A 425 26.46 2.86 -7.57
C ALA A 425 26.12 2.49 -9.03
N ARG A 426 27.14 2.20 -9.86
CA ARG A 426 26.99 1.72 -11.24
C ARG A 426 26.30 0.36 -11.27
N ASP A 427 26.67 -0.57 -10.40
CA ASP A 427 26.02 -1.88 -10.31
C ASP A 427 24.57 -1.77 -9.83
N GLY A 428 24.29 -0.86 -8.88
CA GLY A 428 22.92 -0.49 -8.54
C GLY A 428 22.12 0.03 -9.73
N ALA A 429 22.73 0.88 -10.57
CA ALA A 429 22.10 1.37 -11.80
C ALA A 429 21.87 0.27 -12.86
N LYS A 430 22.74 -0.75 -12.95
CA LYS A 430 22.49 -1.96 -13.77
C LYS A 430 21.25 -2.71 -13.28
N GLY A 431 21.07 -2.84 -11.96
CA GLY A 431 19.85 -3.40 -11.38
C GLY A 431 18.59 -2.59 -11.74
N ALA A 432 18.69 -1.26 -11.82
CA ALA A 432 17.57 -0.44 -12.28
C ALA A 432 17.23 -0.68 -13.76
N VAL A 433 18.23 -0.94 -14.61
CA VAL A 433 18.02 -1.30 -16.02
C VAL A 433 17.29 -2.64 -16.14
N THR A 434 17.68 -3.66 -15.39
CA THR A 434 17.00 -4.97 -15.46
C THR A 434 15.52 -4.86 -15.06
N VAL A 435 15.20 -4.06 -14.04
CA VAL A 435 13.81 -3.77 -13.65
C VAL A 435 13.07 -3.00 -14.74
N ALA A 436 13.71 -2.00 -15.37
CA ALA A 436 13.10 -1.24 -16.45
C ALA A 436 12.85 -2.10 -17.70
N GLU A 437 13.75 -3.02 -18.04
CA GLU A 437 13.58 -3.99 -19.13
C GLU A 437 12.42 -4.96 -18.84
N ALA A 438 12.30 -5.46 -17.61
CA ALA A 438 11.17 -6.28 -17.20
C ALA A 438 9.83 -5.53 -17.30
N ASN A 439 9.80 -4.26 -16.90
CA ASN A 439 8.60 -3.41 -17.02
C ASN A 439 8.22 -3.13 -18.47
N LEU A 440 9.20 -2.91 -19.35
CA LEU A 440 8.97 -2.77 -20.78
C LEU A 440 8.38 -4.06 -21.36
N HIS A 441 8.97 -5.21 -21.03
CA HIS A 441 8.48 -6.50 -21.49
C HIS A 441 7.05 -6.80 -21.00
N ALA A 442 6.73 -6.44 -19.74
CA ALA A 442 5.37 -6.55 -19.21
C ALA A 442 4.38 -5.64 -19.95
N ALA A 443 4.79 -4.41 -20.31
CA ALA A 443 3.96 -3.50 -21.10
C ALA A 443 3.73 -4.02 -22.54
N GLU A 444 4.76 -4.60 -23.16
CA GLU A 444 4.66 -5.24 -24.48
C GLU A 444 3.76 -6.48 -24.44
N SER A 445 3.89 -7.31 -23.41
CA SER A 445 3.03 -8.48 -23.20
C SER A 445 1.57 -8.08 -22.99
N ARG A 446 1.33 -6.97 -22.27
CA ARG A 446 -0.02 -6.41 -22.11
C ARG A 446 -0.58 -5.89 -23.42
N LEU A 447 0.20 -5.21 -24.25
CA LEU A 447 -0.25 -4.80 -25.59
C LEU A 447 -0.60 -6.03 -26.44
N ALA A 448 0.24 -7.08 -26.41
CA ALA A 448 -0.05 -8.31 -27.13
C ALA A 448 -1.37 -8.95 -26.66
N PHE A 449 -1.59 -9.04 -25.34
CA PHE A 449 -2.85 -9.52 -24.77
C PHE A 449 -4.06 -8.68 -25.19
N VAL A 450 -3.91 -7.35 -25.19
CA VAL A 450 -4.97 -6.43 -25.65
C VAL A 450 -5.27 -6.65 -27.14
N LEU A 451 -4.25 -6.83 -27.98
CA LEU A 451 -4.41 -7.04 -29.42
C LEU A 451 -4.99 -8.41 -29.78
N ASP A 452 -4.69 -9.45 -29.00
CA ASP A 452 -5.24 -10.81 -29.22
C ASP A 452 -6.75 -10.86 -28.94
N GLY A 453 -7.26 -9.90 -28.14
CA GLY A 453 -8.67 -9.77 -27.82
C GLY A 453 -9.18 -10.88 -26.89
N PRO A 454 -10.50 -11.03 -26.71
CA PRO A 454 -11.07 -12.05 -25.85
C PRO A 454 -10.82 -13.46 -26.41
N ASN A 455 -10.32 -14.33 -25.54
CA ASN A 455 -9.91 -15.70 -25.87
C ASN A 455 -11.11 -16.52 -26.37
N ARG A 456 -10.83 -17.54 -27.19
CA ARG A 456 -11.86 -18.50 -27.67
C ARG A 456 -12.72 -19.06 -26.53
N PHE A 457 -12.12 -19.33 -25.37
CA PHE A 457 -12.83 -19.83 -24.20
C PHE A 457 -13.93 -18.86 -23.71
N ASP A 458 -13.65 -17.55 -23.70
CA ASP A 458 -14.62 -16.54 -23.25
C ASP A 458 -15.79 -16.43 -24.22
N ARG A 459 -15.51 -16.56 -25.53
CA ARG A 459 -16.55 -16.59 -26.58
C ARG A 459 -17.40 -17.86 -26.49
N ASP A 460 -16.77 -19.02 -26.29
CA ASP A 460 -17.45 -20.29 -26.13
C ASP A 460 -18.31 -20.31 -24.85
N ASP A 461 -17.83 -19.76 -23.73
CA ASP A 461 -18.62 -19.62 -22.48
C ASP A 461 -19.84 -18.70 -22.69
N ALA A 462 -19.66 -17.55 -23.35
CA ALA A 462 -20.76 -16.65 -23.67
C ALA A 462 -21.82 -17.33 -24.57
N ALA A 463 -21.39 -18.07 -25.59
CA ALA A 463 -22.28 -18.85 -26.45
C ALA A 463 -23.02 -19.96 -25.69
N ASN A 464 -22.35 -20.64 -24.76
CA ASN A 464 -22.96 -21.65 -23.89
C ASN A 464 -24.02 -21.04 -22.96
N ARG A 465 -23.76 -19.87 -22.37
CA ARG A 465 -24.75 -19.14 -21.55
C ARG A 465 -25.99 -18.76 -22.35
N ILE A 466 -25.81 -18.26 -23.57
CA ILE A 466 -26.93 -17.93 -24.47
C ILE A 466 -27.74 -19.18 -24.76
N SER A 467 -27.08 -20.29 -25.09
CA SER A 467 -27.74 -21.57 -25.38
C SER A 467 -28.52 -22.09 -24.17
N ALA A 468 -27.96 -21.98 -22.96
CA ALA A 468 -28.61 -22.38 -21.72
C ALA A 468 -29.87 -21.54 -21.42
N VAL A 469 -29.80 -20.21 -21.58
CA VAL A 469 -30.96 -19.32 -21.37
C VAL A 469 -32.02 -19.57 -22.45
N GLN A 470 -31.63 -19.84 -23.70
CA GLN A 470 -32.57 -20.21 -24.76
C GLN A 470 -33.30 -21.51 -24.43
N ALA A 471 -32.58 -22.54 -23.96
CA ALA A 471 -33.19 -23.80 -23.53
C ALA A 471 -34.17 -23.57 -22.36
N GLN A 472 -33.83 -22.71 -21.41
CA GLN A 472 -34.72 -22.33 -20.30
C GLN A 472 -35.99 -21.63 -20.80
N ILE A 473 -35.88 -20.69 -21.76
CA ILE A 473 -37.04 -20.03 -22.37
C ILE A 473 -37.95 -21.06 -23.05
N THR A 474 -37.39 -22.00 -23.81
CA THR A 474 -38.16 -23.05 -24.47
C THR A 474 -38.91 -23.89 -23.45
N ALA A 475 -38.24 -24.37 -22.40
CA ALA A 475 -38.89 -25.16 -21.34
C ALA A 475 -39.99 -24.38 -20.61
N LEU A 476 -39.80 -23.08 -20.36
CA LEU A 476 -40.83 -22.23 -19.76
C LEU A 476 -42.03 -22.03 -20.69
N LYS A 477 -41.80 -21.86 -22.00
CA LYS A 477 -42.89 -21.76 -22.99
C LYS A 477 -43.68 -23.06 -23.09
N ASP A 478 -42.99 -24.20 -23.14
CA ASP A 478 -43.65 -25.51 -23.16
C ASP A 478 -44.51 -25.71 -21.90
N ARG A 479 -44.05 -25.22 -20.75
CA ARG A 479 -44.80 -25.23 -19.49
C ARG A 479 -46.03 -24.31 -19.53
N VAL A 480 -45.89 -23.09 -20.07
CA VAL A 480 -47.03 -22.18 -20.31
C VAL A 480 -48.08 -22.86 -21.19
N ASP A 481 -47.66 -23.49 -22.29
CA ASP A 481 -48.58 -24.14 -23.23
C ASP A 481 -49.24 -25.37 -22.60
N THR A 482 -48.50 -26.17 -21.83
CA THR A 482 -49.05 -27.29 -21.06
C THR A 482 -50.08 -26.81 -20.04
N ASN A 483 -49.79 -25.74 -19.30
CA ASN A 483 -50.70 -25.17 -18.32
C ASN A 483 -51.95 -24.55 -18.96
N ARG A 484 -51.82 -23.94 -20.15
CA ARG A 484 -52.97 -23.48 -20.95
C ARG A 484 -53.83 -24.64 -21.43
N GLN A 485 -53.24 -25.71 -21.94
CA GLN A 485 -53.99 -26.91 -22.35
C GLN A 485 -54.71 -27.55 -21.17
N ALA A 486 -54.04 -27.70 -20.03
CA ALA A 486 -54.64 -28.22 -18.80
C ALA A 486 -55.78 -27.32 -18.31
N ALA A 487 -55.64 -26.00 -18.44
CA ALA A 487 -56.68 -25.04 -18.14
C ALA A 487 -57.90 -25.17 -19.06
N ASP A 488 -57.69 -25.30 -20.37
CA ASP A 488 -58.78 -25.48 -21.33
C ASP A 488 -59.49 -26.83 -21.14
N GLN A 489 -58.75 -27.89 -20.80
CA GLN A 489 -59.32 -29.17 -20.40
C GLN A 489 -60.14 -29.05 -19.10
N ALA A 490 -59.60 -28.39 -18.07
CA ALA A 490 -60.29 -28.17 -16.80
C ALA A 490 -61.57 -27.33 -16.99
N ARG A 491 -61.55 -26.31 -17.85
CA ARG A 491 -62.75 -25.57 -18.25
C ARG A 491 -63.75 -26.48 -18.94
N THR A 492 -63.32 -27.29 -19.91
CA THR A 492 -64.21 -28.22 -20.63
C THR A 492 -64.88 -29.20 -19.67
N ILE A 493 -64.12 -29.80 -18.75
CA ILE A 493 -64.63 -30.70 -17.70
C ILE A 493 -65.60 -29.95 -16.77
N ALA A 494 -65.22 -28.77 -16.28
CA ALA A 494 -66.10 -27.98 -15.41
C ALA A 494 -67.41 -27.58 -16.12
N THR A 495 -67.37 -27.31 -17.43
CA THR A 495 -68.56 -27.01 -18.22
C THR A 495 -69.46 -28.24 -18.33
N PHE A 496 -68.87 -29.43 -18.56
CA PHE A 496 -69.59 -30.70 -18.59
C PHE A 496 -70.20 -31.06 -17.23
N ASP A 497 -69.45 -30.87 -16.13
CA ASP A 497 -69.92 -31.08 -14.76
C ASP A 497 -71.05 -30.11 -14.40
N GLN A 498 -70.95 -28.84 -14.81
CA GLN A 498 -72.05 -27.88 -14.67
C GLN A 498 -73.28 -28.29 -15.48
N GLU A 499 -73.12 -28.79 -16.71
CA GLU A 499 -74.26 -29.28 -17.51
C GLU A 499 -74.93 -30.51 -16.88
N THR A 500 -74.15 -31.45 -16.35
CA THR A 500 -74.69 -32.64 -15.66
C THR A 500 -75.39 -32.26 -14.35
N LEU A 501 -74.82 -31.35 -13.56
CA LEU A 501 -75.49 -30.80 -12.37
C LEU A 501 -76.80 -30.09 -12.73
N ARG A 502 -76.82 -29.26 -13.78
CA ARG A 502 -78.05 -28.61 -14.27
C ARG A 502 -79.12 -29.62 -14.67
N ARG A 503 -78.74 -30.73 -15.32
CA ARG A 503 -79.67 -31.82 -15.66
C ARG A 503 -80.20 -32.53 -14.41
N ALA A 504 -79.35 -32.80 -13.42
CA ALA A 504 -79.75 -33.44 -12.16
C ALA A 504 -80.67 -32.57 -11.29
N VAL A 505 -80.54 -31.24 -11.36
CA VAL A 505 -81.43 -30.29 -10.66
C VAL A 505 -82.78 -30.08 -11.39
N ALA A 506 -82.83 -30.40 -12.68
CA ALA A 506 -84.04 -30.29 -13.51
C ALA A 506 -84.94 -31.54 -13.48
N GLN A 507 -84.39 -32.69 -13.09
CA GLN A 507 -85.12 -33.91 -12.73
C GLN A 507 -85.64 -33.83 -11.29
#